data_AF-A0A7S2GDL6-F1
#
_entry.id   AF-A0A7S2GDL6-F1
#
_cell.length_a   1.000
_cell.length_b   1.000
_cell.length_c   1.000
_cell.angle_alpha   90.00
_cell.angle_beta   90.00
_cell.angle_gamma   90.00
#
_symmetry.space_group_name_H-M   'P 1'
#
loop_
_entity.id
_entity.type
_entity.pdbx_description
1 polymer ?
#
loop_
_entity_poly.entity_id
_entity_poly.type
_entity_poly.pdbx_seq_one_letter_code
_entity_poly.pdbx_strand_id
1 'polypeptide(L)'
;FDFIMNFFTGYHLEGENRIVMDFKSTSLMYVKSPWALLDFITSVPFDWFGASFGGVDIQFIKILKSLRVSKMLRLSHVVKGDAMEEIEDVLMSSSSMRFFLKIL
;
A
#
# COMPACT_ATOMS: atom_id res chain seq x y z
N PHE A 1 10.17 6.58 -6.06
CA PHE A 1 9.31 6.55 -7.25
C PHE A 1 7.85 6.47 -6.84
N ASP A 2 7.42 5.41 -6.12
CA ASP A 2 6.02 5.23 -5.67
C ASP A 2 5.42 6.40 -4.89
N PHE A 3 6.17 7.03 -3.98
CA PHE A 3 5.68 8.20 -3.22
C PHE A 3 5.21 9.32 -4.15
N ILE A 4 5.96 9.59 -5.23
CA ILE A 4 5.63 10.63 -6.20
C ILE A 4 4.45 10.19 -7.07
N MET A 5 4.42 8.92 -7.49
CA MET A 5 3.33 8.37 -8.30
C MET A 5 1.98 8.46 -7.58
N ASN A 6 1.95 8.28 -6.25
CA ASN A 6 0.71 8.39 -5.47
C ASN A 6 0.07 9.79 -5.48
N PHE A 7 0.80 10.85 -5.86
CA PHE A 7 0.21 12.17 -6.09
C PHE A 7 -0.56 12.27 -7.41
N PHE A 8 -0.28 11.37 -8.36
CA PHE A 8 -0.91 11.32 -9.69
C PHE A 8 -1.94 10.18 -9.81
N THR A 9 -2.01 9.29 -8.82
CA THR A 9 -2.98 8.19 -8.79
C THR A 9 -4.35 8.71 -8.37
N GLY A 10 -5.35 8.60 -9.24
CA GLY A 10 -6.74 8.96 -8.92
C GLY A 10 -7.30 8.11 -7.78
N TYR A 11 -8.24 8.68 -7.03
CA TYR A 11 -8.91 8.01 -5.92
C TYR A 11 -10.42 7.90 -6.17
N HIS A 12 -11.03 6.86 -5.61
CA HIS A 12 -12.48 6.71 -5.57
C HIS A 12 -13.04 7.48 -4.38
N LEU A 13 -14.08 8.28 -4.60
CA LEU A 13 -14.88 8.82 -3.51
C LEU A 13 -15.86 7.75 -3.06
N GLU A 14 -15.82 7.35 -1.78
CA GLU A 14 -16.85 6.47 -1.23
C GLU A 14 -18.24 7.13 -1.40
N GLY A 15 -19.15 6.43 -2.08
CA GLY A 15 -20.50 6.92 -2.37
C GLY A 15 -20.72 7.51 -3.77
N GLU A 16 -19.66 7.73 -4.55
CA GLU A 16 -19.78 8.17 -5.95
C GLU A 16 -18.95 7.25 -6.86
N ASN A 17 -19.58 6.64 -7.87
CA ASN A 17 -18.89 5.77 -8.83
C ASN A 17 -18.07 6.57 -9.86
N ARG A 18 -17.30 7.56 -9.40
CA ARG A 18 -16.43 8.41 -10.22
C ARG A 18 -15.02 8.42 -9.67
N ILE A 19 -14.06 8.42 -10.60
CA ILE A 19 -12.64 8.55 -10.28
C ILE A 19 -12.27 10.03 -10.39
N VAL A 20 -11.77 10.61 -9.31
CA VAL A 20 -11.26 11.98 -9.32
C VAL A 20 -9.80 11.95 -9.75
N MET A 21 -9.52 12.54 -10.92
CA MET A 21 -8.18 12.62 -11.52
C MET A 21 -7.56 14.02 -11.42
N ASP A 22 -8.24 14.98 -10.77
CA ASP A 22 -7.71 16.32 -10.60
C ASP A 22 -6.50 16.32 -9.66
N PHE A 23 -5.35 16.75 -10.19
CA PHE A 23 -4.07 16.75 -9.48
C PHE A 23 -4.16 17.50 -8.15
N LYS A 24 -4.83 18.67 -8.13
CA LYS A 24 -4.90 19.51 -6.92
C LYS A 24 -5.71 18.81 -5.81
N SER A 25 -6.82 18.18 -6.19
CA SER A 25 -7.68 17.45 -5.25
C SER A 25 -7.02 16.15 -4.76
N THR A 26 -6.44 15.36 -5.67
CA THR A 26 -5.75 14.11 -5.37
C THR A 26 -4.54 14.32 -4.46
N SER A 27 -3.71 15.32 -4.75
CA SER A 27 -2.54 15.65 -3.92
C SER A 27 -2.94 16.08 -2.50
N LEU A 28 -3.98 16.92 -2.35
CA LEU A 28 -4.49 17.34 -1.04
C LEU A 28 -5.05 16.18 -0.24
N MET A 29 -5.80 15.29 -0.88
CA MET A 29 -6.35 14.10 -0.25
C MET A 29 -5.25 13.13 0.20
N TYR A 30 -4.26 12.89 -0.67
CA TYR A 30 -3.14 12.00 -0.37
C TYR A 30 -2.28 12.54 0.78
N VAL A 31 -1.90 13.82 0.78
CA VAL A 31 -1.07 14.42 1.85
C VAL A 31 -1.76 14.39 3.22
N LYS A 32 -3.09 14.53 3.25
CA LYS A 32 -3.88 14.40 4.49
C LYS A 32 -3.99 12.96 4.98
N SER A 33 -3.67 11.99 4.13
CA SER A 33 -3.75 10.59 4.48
C SER A 33 -2.54 10.16 5.34
N PRO A 34 -2.75 9.29 6.35
CA PRO A 34 -1.65 8.64 7.08
C PRO A 34 -0.67 7.90 6.15
N TRP A 35 -1.15 7.50 4.97
CA TRP A 35 -0.36 6.83 3.95
C TRP A 35 0.78 7.68 3.39
N ALA A 36 0.62 9.00 3.31
CA ALA A 36 1.67 9.90 2.79
C ALA A 36 2.89 9.96 3.71
N LEU A 37 2.67 10.04 5.03
CA LEU A 37 3.76 10.04 6.00
C LEU A 37 4.54 8.71 5.96
N LEU A 38 3.81 7.61 5.88
CA LEU A 38 4.38 6.26 5.84
C LEU A 38 5.18 6.03 4.55
N ASP A 39 4.69 6.49 3.39
CA ASP A 39 5.44 6.44 2.15
C ASP A 39 6.67 7.33 2.17
N PHE A 40 6.54 8.54 2.72
CA PHE A 40 7.65 9.48 2.82
C PHE A 40 8.79 8.86 3.62
N ILE A 41 8.51 8.43 4.86
CA ILE A 41 9.50 7.79 5.74
C ILE A 41 10.13 6.59 5.04
N THR A 42 9.33 5.67 4.52
CA THR A 42 9.88 4.45 3.90
C THR A 42 10.65 4.67 2.60
N SER A 43 10.42 5.79 1.90
CA SER A 43 11.11 6.16 0.66
C SER A 43 12.45 6.86 0.87
N VAL A 44 12.69 7.41 2.07
CA VAL A 44 13.95 8.09 2.40
C VAL A 44 15.07 7.06 2.67
N PRO A 45 16.26 7.22 2.05
CA PRO A 45 17.40 6.32 2.27
C PRO A 45 18.09 6.65 3.61
N PHE A 46 17.47 6.29 4.74
CA PHE A 46 17.97 6.59 6.09
C PHE A 46 19.39 6.08 6.38
N ASP A 47 19.85 5.06 5.65
CA ASP A 47 21.22 4.56 5.76
C ASP A 47 22.27 5.60 5.40
N TRP A 48 21.98 6.49 4.44
CA TRP A 48 22.90 7.55 4.01
C TRP A 48 22.92 8.71 5.00
N PHE A 49 21.77 8.97 5.63
CA PHE A 49 21.63 10.02 6.63
C PHE A 49 22.24 9.63 7.97
N GLY A 50 22.14 8.37 8.40
CA GLY A 50 22.72 7.90 9.66
C GLY A 50 24.26 7.98 9.70
N ALA A 51 24.92 7.85 8.55
CA ALA A 51 26.38 8.01 8.44
C ALA A 51 26.81 9.50 8.41
N SER A 52 25.94 10.39 7.93
CA SER A 52 26.24 11.82 7.74
C SER A 52 25.84 12.69 8.94
N PHE A 53 24.74 12.32 9.62
CA PHE A 53 24.29 12.92 10.87
C PHE A 53 24.85 12.09 12.02
N GLY A 54 26.09 12.40 12.44
CA GLY A 54 26.75 11.68 13.52
C GLY A 54 25.86 11.52 14.75
N GLY A 55 25.41 10.29 15.02
CA GLY A 55 24.67 9.94 16.23
C GLY A 55 23.24 9.44 16.06
N VAL A 56 22.74 9.16 14.84
CA VAL A 56 21.46 8.45 14.72
C VAL A 56 21.63 7.02 15.26
N ASP A 57 20.85 6.67 16.29
CA ASP A 57 20.87 5.35 16.91
C ASP A 57 20.60 4.27 15.86
N ILE A 58 21.49 3.28 15.78
CA ILE A 58 21.40 2.12 14.90
C ILE A 58 20.08 1.38 15.14
N GLN A 59 19.56 1.37 16.37
CA GLN A 59 18.25 0.80 16.69
C GLN A 59 17.12 1.57 16.01
N PHE A 60 17.18 2.90 16.00
CA PHE A 60 16.19 3.74 15.33
C PHE A 60 16.19 3.51 13.82
N ILE A 61 17.37 3.40 13.21
CA ILE A 61 17.50 3.05 11.78
C ILE A 61 16.87 1.69 11.47
N LYS A 62 17.08 0.68 12.34
CA LYS A 62 16.47 -0.65 12.20
C LYS A 62 14.93 -0.58 12.29
N ILE A 63 14.39 0.23 13.19
CA ILE A 63 12.94 0.44 13.31
C ILE A 63 12.41 1.10 12.03
N LEU A 64 13.04 2.17 11.55
CA LEU A 64 12.64 2.83 10.29
C LEU A 64 12.70 1.89 9.07
N LYS A 65 13.67 0.97 9.04
CA LYS A 65 13.73 -0.09 8.03
C LYS A 65 12.57 -1.07 8.15
N SER A 66 12.23 -1.49 9.37
CA SER A 66 11.10 -2.41 9.62
C SER A 66 9.76 -1.80 9.20
N LEU A 67 9.60 -0.48 9.25
CA LEU A 67 8.42 0.20 8.72
C LEU A 67 8.22 -0.04 7.22
N ARG A 68 9.23 -0.46 6.45
CA ARG A 68 9.02 -0.89 5.05
C ARG A 68 8.04 -2.08 4.95
N VAL A 69 7.97 -2.94 5.96
CA VAL A 69 7.01 -4.06 6.02
C VAL A 69 5.57 -3.55 6.11
N SER A 70 5.34 -2.37 6.70
CA SER A 70 4.00 -1.77 6.75
C SER A 70 3.43 -1.45 5.36
N LYS A 71 4.26 -1.37 4.31
CA LYS A 71 3.78 -1.29 2.92
C LYS A 71 2.99 -2.54 2.51
N MET A 72 3.25 -3.70 3.10
CA MET A 72 2.48 -4.92 2.82
C MET A 72 1.01 -4.80 3.26
N LEU A 73 0.70 -3.92 4.22
CA LEU A 73 -0.69 -3.62 4.61
C LEU A 73 -1.49 -2.93 3.49
N ARG A 74 -0.83 -2.45 2.43
CA ARG A 74 -1.53 -1.94 1.24
C ARG A 74 -2.02 -3.06 0.34
N LEU A 75 -1.27 -4.16 0.25
CA LEU A 75 -1.67 -5.32 -0.53
C LEU A 75 -2.97 -5.90 0.03
N SER A 76 -3.19 -5.87 1.34
CA SER A 76 -4.47 -6.34 1.92
C SER A 76 -5.68 -5.49 1.55
N HIS A 77 -5.50 -4.24 1.11
CA HIS A 77 -6.58 -3.40 0.60
C HIS A 77 -6.79 -3.58 -0.91
N VAL A 78 -5.70 -3.78 -1.67
CA VAL A 78 -5.77 -4.05 -3.11
C VAL A 78 -6.38 -5.42 -3.40
N VAL A 79 -6.15 -6.40 -2.53
CA VAL A 79 -6.67 -7.77 -2.68
C VAL A 79 -8.17 -7.87 -2.38
N LYS A 80 -8.83 -6.84 -1.82
CA LYS A 80 -10.19 -6.98 -1.27
C LYS A 80 -11.38 -6.87 -2.25
N GLY A 81 -11.16 -6.52 -3.51
CA GLY A 81 -12.25 -6.34 -4.48
C GLY A 81 -12.14 -7.33 -5.63
N ASP A 82 -11.63 -6.85 -6.76
CA ASP A 82 -11.66 -7.61 -8.02
C ASP A 82 -10.70 -8.81 -8.03
N ALA A 83 -9.54 -8.71 -7.38
CA ALA A 83 -8.56 -9.80 -7.38
C ALA A 83 -9.03 -11.01 -6.56
N MET A 84 -9.80 -10.80 -5.48
CA MET A 84 -10.34 -11.91 -4.70
C MET A 84 -11.53 -12.54 -5.38
N GLU A 85 -12.39 -11.74 -6.03
CA GLU A 85 -13.47 -12.28 -6.85
C GLU A 85 -12.92 -13.08 -8.04
N GLU A 86 -11.86 -12.61 -8.71
CA GLU A 86 -11.23 -13.34 -9.82
C GLU A 86 -10.50 -14.61 -9.32
N ILE A 87 -9.82 -14.55 -8.18
CA ILE A 87 -9.22 -15.73 -7.55
C ILE A 87 -10.30 -16.71 -7.11
N GLU A 88 -11.42 -16.23 -6.55
CA GLU A 88 -12.58 -17.03 -6.15
C GLU A 88 -13.24 -17.67 -7.38
N ASP A 89 -13.43 -16.94 -8.48
CA ASP A 89 -13.97 -17.47 -9.73
C ASP A 89 -13.06 -18.51 -10.37
N VAL A 90 -11.73 -18.29 -10.38
CA VAL A 90 -10.74 -19.27 -10.86
C VAL A 90 -10.69 -20.51 -9.96
N LEU A 91 -10.78 -20.34 -8.64
CA LEU A 91 -10.88 -21.44 -7.67
C LEU A 91 -12.21 -22.19 -7.81
N MET A 92 -13.33 -21.49 -8.05
CA MET A 92 -14.66 -22.07 -8.23
C MET A 92 -14.80 -22.74 -9.60
N SER A 93 -14.04 -22.32 -10.62
CA SER A 93 -13.96 -22.96 -11.94
C SER A 93 -13.30 -24.35 -11.88
N SER A 94 -12.40 -24.57 -10.91
CA SER A 94 -11.75 -25.87 -10.70
C SER A 94 -12.63 -26.85 -9.91
N SER A 95 -13.28 -27.79 -10.62
CA SER A 95 -14.15 -28.82 -10.02
C SER A 95 -13.49 -29.64 -8.90
N SER A 96 -12.17 -29.79 -8.91
CA SER A 96 -11.41 -30.52 -7.88
C SER A 96 -11.32 -29.77 -6.55
N MET A 97 -11.30 -28.43 -6.55
CA MET A 97 -11.20 -27.59 -5.33
C MET A 97 -12.51 -27.54 -4.54
N ARG A 98 -13.65 -27.64 -5.23
CA ARG A 98 -14.98 -27.70 -4.61
C ARG A 98 -15.14 -28.88 -3.65
N PHE A 99 -14.42 -29.99 -3.90
CA PHE A 99 -14.48 -31.19 -3.08
C PHE A 99 -13.66 -31.05 -1.79
N PHE A 100 -12.51 -30.39 -1.85
CA PHE A 100 -11.66 -30.13 -0.69
C PHE A 100 -12.26 -29.11 0.28
N LEU A 101 -12.88 -28.04 -0.24
CA LEU A 101 -13.54 -27.02 0.60
C LEU A 101 -14.85 -27.49 1.25
N LYS A 102 -15.51 -28.52 0.70
CA LYS A 102 -16.72 -29.12 1.30
C LYS A 102 -16.43 -30.16 2.37
N ILE A 103 -15.18 -30.64 2.46
CA ILE A 103 -14.76 -31.68 3.42
C ILE A 103 -14.09 -31.08 4.66
N LEU A 104 -13.63 -29.83 4.58
CA LEU A 104 -13.16 -29.04 5.72
C LEU A 104 -14.34 -28.37 6.44
#